data_AF-A0A525IEX4-F1
#
_entry.id   AF-A0A525IEX4-F1
#
_cell.length_a   1.000
_cell.length_b   1.000
_cell.length_c   1.000
_cell.angle_alpha   90.00
_cell.angle_beta   90.00
_cell.angle_gamma   90.00
#
_symmetry.space_group_name_H-M   'P 1'
#
loop_
_entity.id
_entity.type
_entity.pdbx_description
1 polymer ?
#
loop_
_entity_poly.entity_id
_entity_poly.type
_entity_poly.pdbx_seq_one_letter_code
_entity_poly.pdbx_strand_id
1 'polypeptide(L)' 'MTKFVSVKTLAGFNFVRADSVMAVATAEQTKCNIYMAGGVMVSSAETAKDVVARLDAAMNAQPVPEPEAI' A
#
# COMPACT_ATOMS: atom_id res chain seq x y z
N MET A 1 12.06 -0.30 -10.08
CA MET A 1 10.75 0.26 -10.49
C MET A 1 9.92 0.47 -9.24
N THR A 2 9.39 1.67 -9.01
CA THR A 2 8.55 1.95 -7.83
C THR A 2 7.13 1.48 -8.08
N LYS A 3 6.56 0.75 -7.11
CA LYS A 3 5.20 0.24 -7.17
C LYS A 3 4.33 0.96 -6.15
N PHE A 4 3.13 1.35 -6.56
CA PHE A 4 2.17 2.06 -5.72
C PHE A 4 1.01 1.14 -5.35
N VAL A 5 0.56 1.23 -4.11
CA VAL A 5 -0.66 0.59 -3.62
C VAL A 5 -1.64 1.69 -3.23
N SER A 6 -2.86 1.60 -3.73
CA SER A 6 -3.95 2.46 -3.28
C SER A 6 -4.51 1.95 -1.96
N VAL A 7 -4.66 2.86 -1.01
CA VAL A 7 -5.29 2.60 0.28
C VAL A 7 -6.40 3.62 0.51
N LYS A 8 -7.54 3.16 0.98
CA LYS A 8 -8.70 3.99 1.25
C LYS A 8 -8.48 4.70 2.57
N THR A 9 -8.57 6.02 2.56
CA THR A 9 -8.53 6.86 3.77
C THR A 9 -9.92 7.48 3.99
N LEU A 10 -10.09 8.22 5.10
CA LEU A 10 -11.34 8.93 5.34
C LEU A 10 -11.63 10.03 4.30
N ALA A 11 -10.59 10.54 3.64
CA ALA A 11 -10.67 11.63 2.67
C ALA A 11 -10.62 11.16 1.20
N GLY A 12 -10.68 9.85 0.94
CA GLY A 12 -10.58 9.28 -0.40
C GLY A 12 -9.55 8.16 -0.48
N PHE A 13 -8.60 8.28 -1.40
CA PHE A 13 -7.52 7.29 -1.57
C PHE A 13 -6.16 7.96 -1.48
N ASN A 14 -5.24 7.30 -0.77
CA ASN A 14 -3.82 7.63 -0.80
C ASN A 14 -3.09 6.55 -1.59
N PHE A 15 -2.03 6.94 -2.31
CA PHE A 15 -1.14 6.01 -2.99
C PHE A 15 0.17 5.93 -2.21
N VAL A 16 0.45 4.77 -1.62
CA VAL A 16 1.69 4.52 -0.88
C VAL A 16 2.67 3.76 -1.75
N ARG A 17 3.95 4.09 -1.66
CA ARG A 17 5.01 3.32 -2.32
C ARG A 17 5.23 2.04 -1.51
N ALA A 18 5.02 0.88 -2.12
CA ALA A 18 5.10 -0.40 -1.41
C ALA A 18 6.49 -0.62 -0.78
N ASP A 19 7.55 -0.18 -1.48
CA ASP A 19 8.95 -0.27 -1.03
C ASP A 19 9.28 0.65 0.16
N SER A 20 8.41 1.62 0.47
CA SER A 20 8.62 2.61 1.52
C SER A 20 7.80 2.30 2.77
N VAL A 21 6.97 1.26 2.76
CA VAL A 21 6.18 0.85 3.93
C VAL A 21 7.06 0.03 4.88
N MET A 22 7.14 0.47 6.13
CA MET A 22 7.90 -0.21 7.18
C MET A 22 7.03 -1.13 8.03
N ALA A 23 5.77 -0.73 8.29
CA ALA A 23 4.84 -1.51 9.09
C ALA A 23 3.39 -1.15 8.78
N VAL A 24 2.49 -2.10 9.02
CA VAL A 24 1.03 -1.89 9.05
C VAL A 24 0.53 -2.36 10.41
N ALA A 25 -0.08 -1.47 11.18
CA ALA A 25 -0.63 -1.79 12.49
C ALA A 25 -2.15 -1.64 12.49
N THR A 26 -2.84 -2.62 13.06
CA THR A 26 -4.28 -2.52 13.32
C THR A 26 -4.54 -1.34 14.28
N ALA A 27 -5.46 -0.46 13.89
CA ALA A 27 -5.93 0.64 14.73
C ALA A 27 -7.30 0.31 15.35
N GLU A 28 -8.21 -0.21 14.53
CA GLU A 28 -9.53 -0.71 14.92
C GLU A 28 -9.80 -2.00 14.12
N GLN A 29 -10.90 -2.70 14.41
CA GLN A 29 -11.24 -3.94 13.69
C GLN A 29 -11.31 -3.76 12.16
N THR A 30 -11.69 -2.56 11.69
CA THR A 30 -11.86 -2.23 10.27
C THR A 30 -10.90 -1.16 9.75
N LYS A 31 -9.90 -0.76 10.55
CA LYS A 31 -8.97 0.33 10.22
C LYS A 31 -7.53 -0.01 10.58
N CYS A 32 -6.57 0.54 9.86
CA CYS A 32 -5.15 0.36 10.17
C CYS A 32 -4.34 1.63 9.91
N ASN A 33 -3.17 1.71 10.55
CA ASN A 33 -2.17 2.74 10.28
C ASN A 33 -1.00 2.12 9.50
N ILE A 34 -0.56 2.81 8.45
CA ILE A 34 0.56 2.43 7.61
C ILE A 34 1.72 3.37 7.96
N TYR A 35 2.82 2.80 8.43
CA TYR A 35 4.03 3.53 8.79
C TYR A 35 5.01 3.46 7.64
N MET A 36 5.36 4.63 7.11
CA MET A 36 6.28 4.78 5.99
C MET A 36 7.67 5.19 6.49
N ALA A 37 8.69 4.89 5.70
CA ALA A 37 10.03 5.42 5.89
C ALA A 37 9.99 6.96 5.96
N GLY A 38 10.82 7.53 6.84
CA GLY A 38 10.83 8.98 7.09
C GLY A 38 9.81 9.48 8.11
N GLY A 39 9.14 8.57 8.84
CA GLY A 39 8.26 8.93 9.96
C GLY A 39 6.84 9.36 9.57
N VAL A 40 6.46 9.17 8.31
CA VAL A 40 5.11 9.47 7.82
C VAL A 40 4.15 8.34 8.21
N MET A 41 2.95 8.70 8.68
CA MET A 41 1.86 7.77 8.96
C MET A 41 0.68 8.05 8.02
N VAL A 42 0.10 6.99 7.45
CA VAL A 42 -1.15 7.06 6.68
C VAL A 42 -2.22 6.24 7.39
N SER A 43 -3.30 6.89 7.84
CA SER A 43 -4.47 6.21 8.41
C SER A 43 -5.38 5.70 7.29
N SER A 44 -5.60 4.40 7.28
CA SER A 44 -6.46 3.70 6.33
C SER A 44 -7.79 3.28 6.98
N ALA A 45 -8.86 3.41 6.21
CA ALA A 45 -10.22 2.97 6.53
C ALA A 45 -10.45 1.50 6.11
N GLU A 46 -9.38 0.70 6.10
CA GLU A 46 -9.36 -0.69 5.68
C GLU A 46 -8.69 -1.57 6.75
N THR A 47 -8.92 -2.88 6.68
CA THR A 47 -8.25 -3.79 7.61
C THR A 47 -6.75 -3.90 7.29
N ALA A 48 -5.94 -4.11 8.33
CA ALA A 48 -4.50 -4.34 8.15
C ALA A 48 -4.24 -5.54 7.23
N LYS A 49 -5.06 -6.59 7.31
CA LYS A 49 -4.97 -7.80 6.48
C LYS A 49 -5.08 -7.48 4.99
N ASP A 50 -6.09 -6.69 4.61
CA ASP A 50 -6.34 -6.36 3.20
C ASP A 50 -5.28 -5.41 2.63
N VAL A 51 -4.73 -4.53 3.47
CA VAL A 51 -3.64 -3.64 3.08
C VAL A 51 -2.33 -4.42 2.90
N VAL A 52 -1.98 -5.30 3.85
CA VAL A 52 -0.78 -6.15 3.77
C VAL A 52 -0.82 -7.06 2.54
N ALA A 53 -1.95 -7.71 2.27
CA ALA A 53 -2.09 -8.57 1.09
C ALA A 53 -1.81 -7.84 -0.23
N ARG A 54 -2.26 -6.58 -0.36
CA ARG A 54 -1.97 -5.74 -1.53
C ARG A 54 -0.50 -5.30 -1.60
N LEU A 55 0.10 -4.97 -0.45
CA LEU A 55 1.52 -4.63 -0.38
C LEU A 55 2.39 -5.81 -0.81
N ASP A 56 2.11 -7.01 -0.31
CA ASP A 56 2.81 -8.24 -0.68
C ASP A 56 2.65 -8.55 -2.17
N ALA A 57 1.43 -8.44 -2.71
CA ALA A 57 1.17 -8.63 -4.13
C ALA A 57 1.95 -7.62 -4.98
N ALA A 58 1.97 -6.35 -4.57
CA ALA A 58 2.75 -5.32 -5.24
C ALA A 58 4.24 -5.65 -5.19
N MET A 59 4.82 -5.97 -4.02
CA MET A 59 6.25 -6.28 -3.90
C MET A 59 6.67 -7.44 -4.80
N ASN A 60 5.85 -8.48 -4.92
CA ASN A 60 6.15 -9.70 -5.68
C ASN A 60 5.76 -9.66 -7.16
N ALA A 61 4.97 -8.68 -7.62
CA ALA A 61 4.59 -8.58 -9.02
C ALA A 61 5.82 -8.43 -9.94
N GLN A 62 5.97 -9.29 -10.94
CA GLN A 62 6.94 -9.07 -12.02
C GLN A 62 6.49 -7.84 -12.85
N PRO A 63 7.42 -7.04 -13.39
CA PRO A 63 7.05 -5.98 -14.32
C PRO A 63 6.26 -6.59 -15.49
N VAL A 64 5.09 -6.02 -15.80
CA VAL A 64 4.36 -6.40 -17.01
C VAL A 64 5.23 -5.99 -18.20
N PRO A 65 5.60 -6.90 -19.11
CA PRO A 65 6.35 -6.51 -20.30
C PRO A 65 5.53 -5.48 -21.08
N GLU A 66 6.17 -4.36 -21.43
CA GLU A 66 5.54 -3.35 -22.28
C GLU A 66 5.04 -4.03 -23.55
N PRO A 67 3.80 -3.79 -24.00
CA PRO A 67 3.35 -4.33 -25.27
C PRO A 67 4.31 -3.85 -26.36
N GLU A 68 4.95 -4.80 -27.05
CA GLU A 68 5.82 -4.49 -28.18
C GLU A 68 5.04 -3.59 -29.14
N ALA A 69 5.56 -2.37 -29.36
CA ALA A 69 4.98 -1.44 -30.30
C ALA A 69 5.01 -2.10 -31.69
N ILE A 70 3.82 -2.39 -32.23
CA ILE A 70 3.60 -2.89 -33.59
C ILE A 70 3.83 -1.77 -34.59
#